data_AF-A0A950XDA8-F1
#
_entry.id   AF-A0A950XDA8-F1
#
_cell.length_a   1.000
_cell.length_b   1.000
_cell.length_c   1.000
_cell.angle_alpha   90.00
_cell.angle_beta   90.00
_cell.angle_gamma   90.00
#
_symmetry.space_group_name_H-M   'P 1'
#
loop_
_entity.id
_entity.type
_entity.pdbx_description
1 polymer ?
#
loop_
_entity_poly.entity_id
_entity_poly.type
_entity_poly.pdbx_seq_one_letter_code
_entity_poly.pdbx_strand_id
1 'polypeptide(L)'
;MNYVEWLRVRNCLRIVAIILAIGVVLAVILRISLTRYMSPESWIQHFHQPGTVVTHITLPDGTARTVWDNVHEQTRVVIDDRGYAGKHIVVTEPASRAHSEHDNVAVGSVHVSESQNGSVTTTVIDTNGSVPMLYYMAFADVVALIVAMVLAAPFAREVDGHLEVALTKPVSRTRYALGVIGADVVGIIAASFMTVVALYLCQLLFESARVDFSGVNARAVIMGLAAPLAWYALLCAATTWFNRSYVAVLVAALPVAIVIGALTLVEPTNVVAAIVHQVAWVLSRFDPWTYVQLKVDSASTDTGSANFGLRLSLEILFFIVYGALAVFKWQRVEA
;
A
#
# COMPACT_ATOMS: atom_id res chain seq x y z
N MET A 1 23.34 -26.39 0.83
CA MET A 1 22.02 -26.90 1.27
C MET A 1 20.88 -25.92 1.06
N ASN A 2 21.10 -24.61 1.22
CA ASN A 2 20.07 -23.57 0.99
C ASN A 2 19.62 -23.43 -0.49
N TYR A 3 20.21 -24.17 -1.42
CA TYR A 3 19.96 -23.99 -2.86
C TYR A 3 18.51 -24.27 -3.27
N VAL A 4 17.88 -25.30 -2.69
CA VAL A 4 16.48 -25.64 -3.00
C VAL A 4 15.54 -24.56 -2.49
N GLU A 5 15.78 -24.04 -1.27
CA GLU A 5 15.02 -22.91 -0.71
C GLU A 5 15.16 -21.64 -1.56
N TRP A 6 16.39 -21.35 -2.01
CA TRP A 6 16.64 -20.23 -2.92
C TRP A 6 15.98 -20.41 -4.28
N LEU A 7 15.90 -21.64 -4.82
CA LEU A 7 15.16 -21.91 -6.05
C LEU A 7 13.65 -21.67 -5.87
N ARG A 8 13.09 -22.04 -4.72
CA ARG A 8 11.70 -21.76 -4.38
C ARG A 8 11.42 -20.26 -4.30
N VAL A 9 12.22 -19.53 -3.53
CA VAL A 9 12.12 -18.07 -3.41
C VAL A 9 12.26 -17.41 -4.78
N ARG A 10 13.25 -17.84 -5.58
CA ARG A 10 13.44 -17.36 -6.96
C ARG A 10 12.22 -17.60 -7.84
N ASN A 11 11.59 -18.78 -7.76
CA ASN A 11 10.39 -19.07 -8.55
C ASN A 11 9.20 -18.20 -8.11
N CYS A 12 9.03 -17.98 -6.80
CA CYS A 12 8.02 -17.06 -6.28
C CYS A 12 8.26 -15.63 -6.78
N LEU A 13 9.49 -15.12 -6.62
CA LEU A 13 9.89 -13.79 -7.10
C LEU A 13 9.75 -13.66 -8.63
N ARG A 14 10.00 -14.72 -9.39
CA ARG A 14 9.78 -14.73 -10.84
C ARG A 14 8.30 -14.55 -11.18
N ILE A 15 7.40 -15.20 -10.47
CA ILE A 15 5.94 -15.03 -10.67
C ILE A 15 5.54 -13.59 -10.33
N VAL A 16 6.01 -13.06 -9.19
CA VAL A 16 5.78 -11.66 -8.80
C VAL A 16 6.31 -10.71 -9.89
N ALA A 17 7.53 -10.93 -10.39
CA ALA A 17 8.12 -10.13 -11.47
C ALA A 17 7.24 -10.14 -12.74
N ILE A 18 6.72 -11.30 -13.13
CA ILE A 18 5.86 -11.44 -14.32
C ILE A 18 4.56 -10.64 -14.12
N ILE A 19 3.91 -10.77 -12.97
CA ILE A 19 2.66 -10.04 -12.67
C ILE A 19 2.91 -8.54 -12.67
N LEU A 20 3.97 -8.07 -12.01
CA LEU A 20 4.34 -6.65 -11.97
C LEU A 20 4.70 -6.12 -13.37
N ALA A 21 5.44 -6.90 -14.17
CA ALA A 21 5.78 -6.53 -15.54
C ALA A 21 4.53 -6.39 -16.43
N ILE A 22 3.56 -7.31 -16.30
CA ILE A 22 2.27 -7.18 -16.98
C ILE A 22 1.55 -5.90 -16.54
N GLY A 23 1.54 -5.59 -15.23
CA GLY A 23 0.97 -4.34 -14.72
C GLY A 23 1.62 -3.09 -15.32
N VAL A 24 2.95 -3.05 -15.41
CA VAL A 24 3.69 -1.94 -16.04
C VAL A 24 3.36 -1.85 -17.53
N VAL A 25 3.30 -2.97 -18.26
CA VAL A 25 2.93 -2.97 -19.69
C VAL A 25 1.51 -2.44 -19.87
N LEU A 26 0.55 -2.86 -19.03
CA LEU A 26 -0.81 -2.34 -19.05
C LEU A 26 -0.84 -0.83 -18.77
N ALA A 27 -0.04 -0.35 -17.82
CA ALA A 27 0.11 1.08 -17.55
C ALA A 27 0.65 1.85 -18.76
N VAL A 28 1.62 1.30 -19.49
CA VAL A 28 2.11 1.89 -20.75
C VAL A 28 1.01 1.96 -21.80
N ILE A 29 0.27 0.86 -22.01
CA ILE A 29 -0.85 0.80 -22.97
C ILE A 29 -1.93 1.82 -22.57
N LEU A 30 -2.26 1.91 -21.28
CA LEU A 30 -3.21 2.86 -20.75
C LEU A 30 -2.73 4.30 -20.97
N ARG A 31 -1.46 4.61 -20.71
CA ARG A 31 -0.89 5.95 -20.96
C ARG A 31 -1.01 6.33 -22.43
N ILE A 32 -0.62 5.45 -23.34
CA ILE A 32 -0.72 5.69 -24.79
C ILE A 32 -2.18 5.93 -25.21
N SER A 33 -3.11 5.17 -24.63
CA SER A 33 -4.54 5.28 -24.91
C SER A 33 -5.14 6.58 -24.36
N LEU A 34 -4.86 6.92 -23.09
CA LEU A 34 -5.41 8.08 -22.40
C LEU A 34 -4.82 9.41 -22.88
N THR A 35 -3.57 9.44 -23.35
CA THR A 35 -2.95 10.66 -23.90
C THR A 35 -3.75 11.18 -25.11
N ARG A 36 -4.52 10.31 -25.78
CA ARG A 36 -5.43 10.72 -26.86
C ARG A 36 -6.75 11.35 -26.37
N TYR A 37 -7.14 11.14 -25.12
CA TYR A 37 -8.44 11.56 -24.58
C TYR A 37 -8.37 12.71 -23.56
N MET A 38 -7.22 12.94 -22.91
CA MET A 38 -7.02 14.00 -21.92
C MET A 38 -6.37 15.28 -22.49
N SER A 39 -6.60 15.61 -23.77
CA SER A 39 -6.22 16.91 -24.30
C SER A 39 -7.06 18.01 -23.62
N PRO A 40 -6.51 19.20 -23.28
CA PRO A 40 -7.30 20.32 -22.76
C PRO A 40 -8.53 20.66 -23.60
N GLU A 41 -8.46 20.42 -24.91
CA GLU A 41 -9.55 20.58 -25.88
C GLU A 41 -10.78 19.70 -25.57
N SER A 42 -10.61 18.50 -25.00
CA SER A 42 -11.73 17.61 -24.66
C SER A 42 -12.45 18.05 -23.38
N TRP A 43 -11.74 18.69 -22.46
CA TRP A 43 -12.33 19.37 -21.31
C TRP A 43 -13.12 20.59 -21.75
N ILE A 44 -12.55 21.41 -22.64
CA ILE A 44 -13.19 22.62 -23.17
C ILE A 44 -14.51 22.28 -23.89
N GLN A 45 -14.56 21.16 -24.63
CA GLN A 45 -15.77 20.69 -25.31
C GLN A 45 -16.95 20.43 -24.34
N HIS A 46 -16.70 20.04 -23.09
CA HIS A 46 -17.76 19.82 -22.10
C HIS A 46 -18.31 21.11 -21.46
N PHE A 47 -17.59 22.24 -21.59
CA PHE A 47 -17.92 23.49 -20.91
C PHE A 47 -18.34 24.62 -21.86
N HIS A 48 -18.71 24.32 -23.11
CA HIS A 48 -19.32 25.30 -24.03
C HIS A 48 -20.73 25.67 -23.57
N GLN A 49 -20.82 26.43 -22.50
CA GLN A 49 -22.02 27.15 -22.11
C GLN A 49 -22.06 28.52 -22.81
N PRO A 50 -23.25 29.03 -23.18
CA PRO A 50 -23.37 30.36 -23.76
C PRO A 50 -22.80 31.43 -22.82
N GLY A 51 -21.93 32.32 -23.33
CA GLY A 51 -21.32 33.41 -22.53
C GLY A 51 -19.93 33.11 -21.96
N THR A 52 -19.42 31.90 -22.17
CA THR A 52 -18.05 31.51 -21.83
C THR A 52 -17.05 32.00 -22.89
N VAL A 53 -15.99 32.68 -22.45
CA VAL A 53 -14.82 33.03 -23.28
C VAL A 53 -13.65 32.15 -22.88
N VAL A 54 -13.07 31.45 -23.86
CA VAL A 54 -11.87 30.63 -23.68
C VAL A 54 -10.71 31.29 -24.43
N THR A 55 -9.61 31.52 -23.73
CA THR A 55 -8.40 32.14 -24.28
C THR A 55 -7.20 31.21 -24.07
N HIS A 56 -6.43 30.98 -25.14
CA HIS A 56 -5.20 30.21 -25.10
C HIS A 56 -4.00 31.14 -25.23
N ILE A 57 -3.05 31.02 -24.30
CA ILE A 57 -1.86 31.87 -24.23
C ILE A 57 -0.66 30.97 -23.95
N THR A 58 0.42 31.12 -24.70
CA THR A 58 1.72 30.54 -24.34
C THR A 58 2.49 31.57 -23.52
N LEU A 59 2.82 31.23 -22.28
CA LEU A 59 3.60 32.08 -21.39
C LEU A 59 5.08 32.12 -21.83
N PRO A 60 5.86 33.13 -21.41
CA PRO A 60 7.28 33.27 -21.80
C PRO A 60 8.19 32.10 -21.40
N ASP A 61 7.78 31.32 -20.39
CA ASP A 61 8.47 30.11 -19.93
C ASP A 61 8.10 28.85 -20.74
N GLY A 62 7.23 28.98 -21.75
CA GLY A 62 6.72 27.88 -22.57
C GLY A 62 5.48 27.17 -22.01
N THR A 63 4.98 27.58 -20.84
CA THR A 63 3.75 27.02 -20.24
C THR A 63 2.54 27.36 -21.10
N ALA A 64 1.69 26.36 -21.39
CA ALA A 64 0.44 26.58 -22.09
C ALA A 64 -0.65 26.96 -21.08
N ARG A 65 -1.08 28.23 -21.10
CA ARG A 65 -2.15 28.75 -20.25
C ARG A 65 -3.47 28.75 -21.00
N THR A 66 -4.49 28.14 -20.41
CA THR A 66 -5.88 28.25 -20.85
C THR A 66 -6.66 29.02 -19.81
N VAL A 67 -7.29 30.13 -20.20
CA VAL A 67 -8.17 30.91 -19.33
C VAL A 67 -9.59 30.73 -19.82
N TRP A 68 -10.45 30.26 -18.92
CA TRP A 68 -11.88 30.21 -19.09
C TRP A 68 -12.49 31.29 -18.19
N ASP A 69 -13.28 32.18 -18.79
CA ASP A 69 -14.02 33.21 -18.07
C ASP A 69 -15.50 33.13 -18.44
N ASN A 70 -16.37 32.96 -17.44
CA ASN A 70 -17.81 33.01 -17.59
C ASN A 70 -18.36 34.13 -16.70
N VAL A 71 -18.61 35.28 -17.34
CA VAL A 71 -19.10 36.49 -16.68
C VAL A 71 -20.47 36.30 -16.05
N HIS A 72 -21.34 35.46 -16.64
CA HIS A 72 -22.68 35.23 -16.13
C HIS A 72 -22.66 34.42 -14.82
N GLU A 73 -21.79 33.42 -14.73
CA GLU A 73 -21.63 32.60 -13.53
C GLU A 73 -20.64 33.18 -12.52
N GLN A 74 -19.93 34.25 -12.89
CA GLN A 74 -18.83 34.84 -12.12
C GLN A 74 -17.73 33.80 -11.82
N THR A 75 -17.54 32.84 -12.74
CA THR A 75 -16.56 31.76 -12.62
C THR A 75 -15.41 32.00 -13.56
N ARG A 76 -14.19 31.92 -13.04
CA ARG A 76 -12.96 32.02 -13.82
C ARG A 76 -12.08 30.83 -13.51
N VAL A 77 -11.63 30.13 -14.54
CA VAL A 77 -10.70 29.01 -14.43
C VAL A 77 -9.42 29.34 -15.20
N VAL A 78 -8.27 29.19 -14.55
CA VAL A 78 -6.96 29.36 -15.17
C VAL A 78 -6.24 28.02 -15.07
N ILE A 79 -5.89 27.44 -16.21
CA ILE A 79 -5.14 26.18 -16.30
C ILE A 79 -3.77 26.49 -16.86
N ASP A 80 -2.74 26.32 -16.04
CA ASP A 80 -1.34 26.37 -16.45
C ASP A 80 -0.83 24.95 -16.69
N ASP A 81 -0.68 24.59 -17.95
CA ASP A 81 -0.18 23.29 -18.37
C ASP A 81 1.33 23.33 -18.60
N ARG A 82 2.09 22.71 -17.68
CA ARG A 82 3.54 22.57 -17.77
C ARG A 82 3.95 21.21 -18.38
N GLY A 83 3.02 20.55 -19.09
CA GLY A 83 3.23 19.26 -19.72
C GLY A 83 3.47 18.17 -18.68
N TYR A 84 4.64 17.51 -18.74
CA TYR A 84 5.00 16.42 -17.84
C TYR A 84 5.25 16.88 -16.39
N ALA A 85 5.55 18.17 -16.16
CA ALA A 85 5.74 18.75 -14.84
C ALA A 85 4.42 19.03 -14.09
N GLY A 86 3.31 18.55 -14.65
CA GLY A 86 1.96 18.69 -14.14
C GLY A 86 1.28 19.99 -14.55
N LYS A 87 0.10 20.19 -14.00
CA LYS A 87 -0.79 21.32 -14.22
C LYS A 87 -1.08 22.03 -12.91
N HIS A 88 -1.20 23.34 -12.99
CA HIS A 88 -1.67 24.20 -11.91
C HIS A 88 -2.98 24.83 -12.36
N ILE A 89 -4.07 24.49 -11.68
CA ILE A 89 -5.41 24.93 -12.03
C ILE A 89 -5.92 25.82 -10.91
N VAL A 90 -6.39 27.01 -11.24
CA VAL A 90 -7.00 27.93 -10.30
C VAL A 90 -8.43 28.18 -10.74
N VAL A 91 -9.38 27.78 -9.92
CA VAL A 91 -10.80 28.03 -10.09
C VAL A 91 -11.20 29.14 -9.12
N THR A 92 -11.84 30.17 -9.63
CA THR A 92 -12.36 31.29 -8.84
C THR A 92 -13.86 31.39 -9.08
N GLU A 93 -14.65 31.34 -8.02
CA GLU A 93 -16.11 31.35 -8.09
C GLU A 93 -16.76 32.09 -6.91
N PRO A 94 -18.06 32.42 -6.98
CA PRO A 94 -18.75 33.07 -5.87
C PRO A 94 -18.79 32.18 -4.62
N ALA A 95 -18.56 32.77 -3.45
CA ALA A 95 -18.56 32.06 -2.18
C ALA A 95 -19.89 31.36 -1.83
N SER A 96 -21.00 31.73 -2.48
CA SER A 96 -22.29 31.02 -2.35
C SER A 96 -22.26 29.59 -2.91
N ARG A 97 -21.25 29.23 -3.72
CA ARG A 97 -21.04 27.89 -4.27
C ARG A 97 -19.96 27.08 -3.52
N ALA A 98 -19.33 27.68 -2.50
CA ALA A 98 -18.28 27.05 -1.71
C ALA A 98 -18.74 25.70 -1.12
N HIS A 99 -17.85 24.73 -1.09
CA HIS A 99 -18.13 23.43 -0.50
C HIS A 99 -17.72 23.47 0.98
N SER A 100 -18.65 23.15 1.89
CA SER A 100 -18.45 23.36 3.33
C SER A 100 -17.45 22.41 4.01
N GLU A 101 -16.83 21.46 3.30
CA GLU A 101 -16.07 20.35 3.89
C GLU A 101 -14.75 19.98 3.17
N HIS A 102 -14.22 20.79 2.24
CA HIS A 102 -13.06 20.41 1.42
C HIS A 102 -11.90 21.41 1.44
N ASP A 103 -11.46 21.84 2.63
CA ASP A 103 -10.35 22.81 2.74
C ASP A 103 -9.04 22.30 2.12
N ASN A 104 -8.74 21.00 2.23
CA ASN A 104 -7.58 20.38 1.59
C ASN A 104 -7.84 18.89 1.26
N VAL A 105 -7.77 18.50 -0.01
CA VAL A 105 -7.85 17.10 -0.45
C VAL A 105 -6.56 16.73 -1.17
N ALA A 106 -5.89 15.67 -0.70
CA ALA A 106 -4.69 15.14 -1.35
C ALA A 106 -4.94 13.69 -1.78
N VAL A 107 -4.91 13.43 -3.09
CA VAL A 107 -5.02 12.09 -3.67
C VAL A 107 -3.85 11.87 -4.62
N GLY A 108 -2.87 11.08 -4.18
CA GLY A 108 -1.64 10.87 -4.94
C GLY A 108 -0.87 12.18 -5.12
N SER A 109 -0.66 12.59 -6.36
CA SER A 109 -0.01 13.84 -6.78
C SER A 109 -0.98 15.01 -6.91
N VAL A 110 -2.29 14.77 -6.79
CA VAL A 110 -3.32 15.80 -6.90
C VAL A 110 -3.55 16.41 -5.54
N HIS A 111 -3.23 17.69 -5.40
CA HIS A 111 -3.55 18.49 -4.22
C HIS A 111 -4.60 19.52 -4.61
N VAL A 112 -5.70 19.52 -3.87
CA VAL A 112 -6.76 20.50 -3.96
C VAL A 112 -6.76 21.29 -2.67
N SER A 113 -6.63 22.61 -2.75
CA SER A 113 -6.78 23.50 -1.61
C SER A 113 -7.82 24.56 -1.93
N GLU A 114 -8.81 24.70 -1.05
CA GLU A 114 -9.85 25.73 -1.17
C GLU A 114 -9.55 26.86 -0.19
N SER A 115 -9.70 28.10 -0.66
CA SER A 115 -9.53 29.29 0.18
C SER A 115 -10.64 30.28 -0.11
N GLN A 116 -11.31 30.74 0.95
CA GLN A 116 -12.38 31.73 0.85
C GLN A 116 -11.85 33.12 1.25
N ASN A 117 -12.03 34.11 0.38
CA ASN A 117 -11.68 35.50 0.65
C ASN A 117 -12.87 36.41 0.34
N GLY A 118 -13.65 36.72 1.38
CA GLY A 118 -14.87 37.53 1.25
C GLY A 118 -15.95 36.82 0.43
N SER A 119 -16.40 37.44 -0.66
CA SER A 119 -17.45 36.92 -1.54
C SER A 119 -16.94 35.96 -2.61
N VAL A 120 -15.65 35.62 -2.60
CA VAL A 120 -14.99 34.82 -3.63
C VAL A 120 -14.30 33.62 -2.99
N THR A 121 -14.52 32.45 -3.58
CA THR A 121 -13.81 31.21 -3.27
C THR A 121 -12.78 30.94 -4.37
N THR A 122 -11.57 30.58 -3.96
CA THR A 122 -10.48 30.18 -4.86
C THR A 122 -10.05 28.76 -4.54
N THR A 123 -10.23 27.86 -5.50
CA THR A 123 -9.81 26.47 -5.43
C THR A 123 -8.58 26.29 -6.31
N VAL A 124 -7.49 25.84 -5.71
CA VAL A 124 -6.23 25.55 -6.39
C VAL A 124 -6.08 24.04 -6.49
N ILE A 125 -5.86 23.54 -7.70
CA ILE A 125 -5.63 22.13 -7.99
C ILE A 125 -4.25 22.00 -8.63
N ASP A 126 -3.31 21.40 -7.89
CA ASP A 126 -1.98 21.05 -8.36
C ASP A 126 -1.90 19.56 -8.65
N THR A 127 -1.44 19.20 -9.84
CA THR A 127 -1.28 17.79 -10.27
C THR A 127 0.20 17.34 -10.27
N ASN A 128 1.05 18.07 -9.55
CA ASN A 128 2.48 17.79 -9.40
C ASN A 128 2.91 17.70 -7.93
N GLY A 129 1.96 17.37 -7.07
CA GLY A 129 2.16 17.06 -5.67
C GLY A 129 3.17 15.95 -5.45
N SER A 130 3.85 16.01 -4.31
CA SER A 130 4.71 14.92 -3.89
C SER A 130 3.88 13.75 -3.39
N VAL A 131 4.13 12.56 -3.93
CA VAL A 131 3.47 11.33 -3.49
C VAL A 131 4.19 10.79 -2.25
N PRO A 132 3.50 10.59 -1.12
CA PRO A 132 4.11 10.02 0.08
C PRO A 132 4.57 8.57 -0.15
N MET A 133 5.75 8.21 0.35
CA MET A 133 6.28 6.83 0.21
C MET A 133 5.33 5.77 0.80
N LEU A 134 4.55 6.15 1.81
CA LEU A 134 3.54 5.31 2.45
C LEU A 134 2.55 4.71 1.44
N TYR A 135 2.22 5.44 0.36
CA TYR A 135 1.32 4.94 -0.67
C TYR A 135 1.90 3.70 -1.37
N TYR A 136 3.17 3.75 -1.80
CA TYR A 136 3.81 2.59 -2.43
C TYR A 136 3.99 1.43 -1.46
N MET A 137 4.32 1.74 -0.20
CA MET A 137 4.48 0.72 0.84
C MET A 137 3.17 -0.02 1.09
N ALA A 138 2.03 0.66 1.17
CA ALA A 138 0.74 -0.01 1.37
C ALA A 138 0.45 -1.10 0.32
N PHE A 139 0.69 -0.82 -0.96
CA PHE A 139 0.54 -1.83 -2.01
C PHE A 139 1.63 -2.90 -1.95
N ALA A 140 2.86 -2.51 -1.64
CA ALA A 140 3.96 -3.44 -1.45
C ALA A 140 3.70 -4.42 -0.30
N ASP A 141 3.08 -3.96 0.78
CA ASP A 141 2.74 -4.75 1.95
C ASP A 141 1.72 -5.83 1.58
N VAL A 142 0.66 -5.47 0.82
CA VAL A 142 -0.34 -6.43 0.33
C VAL A 142 0.34 -7.54 -0.49
N VAL A 143 1.23 -7.19 -1.41
CA VAL A 143 1.97 -8.18 -2.21
C VAL A 143 2.89 -9.03 -1.32
N ALA A 144 3.59 -8.40 -0.37
CA ALA A 144 4.48 -9.07 0.56
C ALA A 144 3.75 -10.05 1.48
N LEU A 145 2.53 -9.73 1.90
CA LEU A 145 1.65 -10.59 2.69
C LEU A 145 1.21 -11.83 1.90
N ILE A 146 0.87 -11.67 0.62
CA ILE A 146 0.56 -12.79 -0.26
C ILE A 146 1.79 -13.69 -0.44
N VAL A 147 2.96 -13.08 -0.67
CA VAL A 147 4.23 -13.82 -0.78
C VAL A 147 4.56 -14.56 0.52
N ALA A 148 4.36 -13.92 1.67
CA ALA A 148 4.51 -14.54 2.98
C ALA A 148 3.61 -15.78 3.14
N MET A 149 2.35 -15.72 2.71
CA MET A 149 1.44 -16.88 2.73
C MET A 149 1.94 -18.03 1.84
N VAL A 150 2.40 -17.72 0.63
CA VAL A 150 2.92 -18.73 -0.32
C VAL A 150 4.19 -19.37 0.23
N LEU A 151 5.09 -18.59 0.82
CA LEU A 151 6.36 -19.06 1.36
C LEU A 151 6.24 -19.77 2.71
N ALA A 152 5.17 -19.54 3.48
CA ALA A 152 4.92 -20.27 4.73
C ALA A 152 4.45 -21.73 4.47
N ALA A 153 3.84 -22.02 3.31
CA ALA A 153 3.26 -23.34 3.02
C ALA A 153 4.24 -24.54 3.00
N PRO A 154 5.43 -24.43 2.38
CA PRO A 154 6.40 -25.52 2.37
C PRO A 154 6.98 -25.83 3.74
N PHE A 155 7.14 -24.82 4.61
CA PHE A 155 7.68 -25.02 5.97
C PHE A 155 6.83 -26.03 6.76
N ALA A 156 5.50 -25.96 6.62
CA ALA A 156 4.58 -26.91 7.22
C ALA A 156 4.66 -28.32 6.60
N ARG A 157 4.81 -28.40 5.26
CA ARG A 157 4.96 -29.69 4.55
C ARG A 157 6.20 -30.45 4.99
N GLU A 158 7.30 -29.73 5.23
CA GLU A 158 8.56 -30.32 5.67
C GLU A 158 8.51 -30.82 7.11
N VAL A 159 7.66 -30.24 7.96
CA VAL A 159 7.37 -30.77 9.30
C VAL A 159 6.57 -32.08 9.22
N ASP A 160 5.58 -32.18 8.33
CA ASP A 160 4.81 -33.42 8.15
C ASP A 160 5.66 -34.56 7.54
N GLY A 161 6.58 -34.25 6.61
CA GLY A 161 7.49 -35.21 5.95
C GLY A 161 8.83 -35.48 6.66
N HIS A 162 8.94 -35.10 7.94
CA HIS A 162 10.18 -35.07 8.74
C HIS A 162 11.04 -36.35 8.69
N LEU A 163 10.45 -37.54 8.57
CA LEU A 163 11.18 -38.82 8.51
C LEU A 163 12.05 -38.95 7.25
N GLU A 164 11.56 -38.53 6.09
CA GLU A 164 12.30 -38.63 4.82
C GLU A 164 13.45 -37.61 4.73
N VAL A 165 13.22 -36.43 5.29
CA VAL A 165 14.24 -35.38 5.38
C VAL A 165 15.31 -35.73 6.41
N ALA A 166 14.93 -36.34 7.54
CA ALA A 166 15.85 -36.77 8.59
C ALA A 166 16.80 -37.88 8.13
N LEU A 167 16.32 -38.82 7.31
CA LEU A 167 17.12 -39.95 6.82
C LEU A 167 18.12 -39.57 5.72
N THR A 168 17.91 -38.44 5.03
CA THR A 168 18.70 -38.08 3.85
C THR A 168 19.76 -37.00 4.12
N LYS A 169 19.73 -36.33 5.29
CA LYS A 169 20.53 -35.11 5.53
C LYS A 169 21.09 -35.03 6.97
N PRO A 170 22.39 -35.24 7.20
CA PRO A 170 23.02 -35.14 8.53
C PRO A 170 23.38 -33.68 8.88
N VAL A 171 22.39 -32.79 8.97
CA VAL A 171 22.59 -31.39 9.39
C VAL A 171 21.65 -31.04 10.52
N SER A 172 22.12 -30.21 11.46
CA SER A 172 21.30 -29.65 12.54
C SER A 172 20.01 -29.03 11.99
N ARG A 173 18.86 -29.55 12.41
CA ARG A 173 17.55 -29.11 11.90
C ARG A 173 17.24 -27.66 12.26
N THR A 174 17.76 -27.18 13.39
CA THR A 174 17.67 -25.76 13.78
C THR A 174 18.37 -24.85 12.77
N ARG A 175 19.57 -25.21 12.32
CA ARG A 175 20.30 -24.42 11.30
C ARG A 175 19.59 -24.45 9.96
N TYR A 176 19.02 -25.59 9.59
CA TYR A 176 18.20 -25.70 8.40
C TYR A 176 16.95 -24.82 8.50
N ALA A 177 16.26 -24.86 9.63
CA ALA A 177 15.07 -24.06 9.88
C ALA A 177 15.29 -22.56 9.77
N LEU A 178 16.34 -22.08 10.43
CA LEU A 178 16.76 -20.69 10.33
C LEU A 178 17.21 -20.31 8.91
N GLY A 179 17.79 -21.26 8.17
CA GLY A 179 18.14 -21.07 6.76
C GLY A 179 16.92 -20.89 5.86
N VAL A 180 15.86 -21.67 6.06
CA VAL A 180 14.58 -21.56 5.33
C VAL A 180 13.92 -20.21 5.64
N ILE A 181 13.76 -19.89 6.94
CA ILE A 181 13.20 -18.60 7.39
C ILE A 181 14.01 -17.44 6.82
N GLY A 182 15.34 -17.51 6.87
CA GLY A 182 16.21 -16.47 6.33
C GLY A 182 16.03 -16.26 4.82
N ALA A 183 15.90 -17.33 4.05
CA ALA A 183 15.65 -17.24 2.61
C ALA A 183 14.27 -16.61 2.33
N ASP A 184 13.24 -17.00 3.09
CA ASP A 184 11.89 -16.47 2.92
C ASP A 184 11.79 -14.99 3.30
N VAL A 185 12.44 -14.56 4.38
CA VAL A 185 12.55 -13.14 4.77
C VAL A 185 13.13 -12.31 3.63
N VAL A 186 14.22 -12.78 3.00
CA VAL A 186 14.81 -12.10 1.84
C VAL A 186 13.84 -12.07 0.66
N GLY A 187 13.11 -13.18 0.43
CA GLY A 187 12.07 -13.25 -0.59
C GLY A 187 10.95 -12.23 -0.40
N ILE A 188 10.44 -12.10 0.82
CA ILE A 188 9.38 -11.15 1.18
C ILE A 188 9.86 -9.72 0.97
N ILE A 189 11.04 -9.37 1.49
CA ILE A 189 11.63 -8.03 1.33
C ILE A 189 11.87 -7.69 -0.14
N ALA A 190 12.40 -8.64 -0.92
CA ALA A 190 12.63 -8.45 -2.35
C ALA A 190 11.32 -8.23 -3.12
N ALA A 191 10.25 -8.95 -2.77
CA ALA A 191 8.93 -8.75 -3.38
C ALA A 191 8.34 -7.37 -3.06
N SER A 192 8.46 -6.89 -1.82
CA SER A 192 8.08 -5.52 -1.45
C SER A 192 8.83 -4.50 -2.29
N PHE A 193 10.16 -4.64 -2.36
CA PHE A 193 11.01 -3.72 -3.12
C PHE A 193 10.67 -3.69 -4.61
N MET A 194 10.48 -4.87 -5.23
CA MET A 194 10.07 -4.96 -6.63
C MET A 194 8.72 -4.29 -6.89
N THR A 195 7.78 -4.41 -5.96
CA THR A 195 6.46 -3.78 -6.05
C THR A 195 6.58 -2.25 -5.99
N VAL A 196 7.36 -1.72 -5.05
CA VAL A 196 7.63 -0.28 -4.95
C VAL A 196 8.26 0.23 -6.24
N VAL A 197 9.27 -0.46 -6.78
CA VAL A 197 9.92 -0.09 -8.05
C VAL A 197 8.93 -0.10 -9.20
N ALA A 198 8.08 -1.14 -9.32
CA ALA A 198 7.10 -1.24 -10.39
C ALA A 198 6.07 -0.10 -10.32
N LEU A 199 5.56 0.22 -9.13
CA LEU A 199 4.62 1.33 -8.93
C LEU A 199 5.26 2.69 -9.20
N TYR A 200 6.52 2.88 -8.79
CA TYR A 200 7.27 4.09 -9.08
C TYR A 200 7.47 4.27 -10.59
N LEU A 201 7.82 3.19 -11.31
CA LEU A 201 7.89 3.21 -12.77
C LEU A 201 6.54 3.51 -13.41
N CYS A 202 5.44 2.93 -12.91
CA CYS A 202 4.10 3.26 -13.37
C CYS A 202 3.80 4.74 -13.19
N GLN A 203 4.11 5.33 -12.03
CA GLN A 203 3.88 6.76 -11.80
C GLN A 203 4.68 7.64 -12.77
N LEU A 204 5.95 7.31 -13.03
CA LEU A 204 6.78 7.99 -14.03
C LEU A 204 6.20 7.93 -15.45
N LEU A 205 5.25 7.05 -15.75
CA LEU A 205 4.57 7.08 -17.05
C LEU A 205 3.50 8.16 -17.13
N PHE A 206 2.90 8.54 -16.00
CA PHE A 206 1.76 9.46 -15.96
C PHE A 206 2.19 10.87 -15.59
N GLU A 207 3.12 11.03 -14.65
CA GLU A 207 3.43 12.31 -13.99
C GLU A 207 4.88 12.40 -13.52
N SER A 208 5.38 13.62 -13.33
CA SER A 208 6.71 13.84 -12.76
C SER A 208 6.81 13.27 -11.34
N ALA A 209 7.64 12.25 -11.14
CA ALA A 209 7.77 11.60 -9.84
C ALA A 209 8.49 12.50 -8.83
N ARG A 210 7.70 13.12 -7.95
CA ARG A 210 8.19 13.72 -6.72
C ARG A 210 7.79 12.80 -5.58
N VAL A 211 8.76 12.04 -5.06
CA VAL A 211 8.53 11.18 -3.89
C VAL A 211 8.91 11.98 -2.67
N ASP A 212 7.97 12.10 -1.72
CA ASP A 212 8.29 12.68 -0.43
C ASP A 212 8.99 11.61 0.43
N PHE A 213 10.22 11.90 0.86
CA PHE A 213 11.00 11.11 1.81
C PHE A 213 11.16 11.87 3.14
N SER A 214 10.05 12.36 3.70
CA SER A 214 10.04 12.87 5.07
C SER A 214 10.42 11.79 6.10
N GLY A 215 10.90 12.17 7.29
CA GLY A 215 11.25 11.22 8.36
C GLY A 215 10.07 10.33 8.81
N VAL A 216 8.84 10.79 8.58
CA VAL A 216 7.59 10.04 8.78
C VAL A 216 7.45 8.92 7.73
N ASN A 217 7.88 9.16 6.49
CA ASN A 217 7.86 8.18 5.41
C ASN A 217 8.94 7.09 5.58
N ALA A 218 10.10 7.42 6.16
CA ALA A 218 11.12 6.42 6.49
C ALA A 218 10.62 5.41 7.55
N ARG A 219 9.83 5.88 8.52
CA ARG A 219 9.18 5.03 9.53
C ARG A 219 8.13 4.10 8.92
N ALA A 220 7.37 4.60 7.95
CA ALA A 220 6.39 3.80 7.21
C ALA A 220 7.02 2.62 6.48
N VAL A 221 8.21 2.80 5.88
CA VAL A 221 8.92 1.71 5.17
C VAL A 221 9.27 0.57 6.13
N ILE A 222 9.77 0.90 7.32
CA ILE A 222 10.17 -0.11 8.31
C ILE A 222 8.94 -0.88 8.79
N MET A 223 7.84 -0.17 9.08
CA MET A 223 6.60 -0.78 9.54
C MET A 223 5.95 -1.66 8.46
N GLY A 224 5.91 -1.18 7.21
CA GLY A 224 5.40 -1.94 6.08
C GLY A 224 6.20 -3.23 5.81
N LEU A 225 7.50 -3.26 6.13
CA LEU A 225 8.28 -4.51 6.06
C LEU A 225 8.08 -5.40 7.29
N ALA A 226 7.91 -4.83 8.49
CA ALA A 226 7.78 -5.60 9.72
C ALA A 226 6.46 -6.38 9.78
N ALA A 227 5.35 -5.83 9.30
CA ALA A 227 4.05 -6.51 9.32
C ALA A 227 3.99 -7.81 8.48
N PRO A 228 4.41 -7.86 7.20
CA PRO A 228 4.49 -9.08 6.40
C PRO A 228 5.43 -10.13 7.00
N LEU A 229 6.53 -9.71 7.64
CA LEU A 229 7.45 -10.64 8.30
C LEU A 229 6.80 -11.24 9.55
N ALA A 230 6.18 -10.42 10.40
CA ALA A 230 5.43 -10.90 11.55
C ALA A 230 4.29 -11.85 11.14
N TRP A 231 3.59 -11.53 10.04
CA TRP A 231 2.56 -12.39 9.44
C TRP A 231 3.13 -13.72 8.97
N TYR A 232 4.25 -13.71 8.24
CA TYR A 232 4.97 -14.92 7.83
C TYR A 232 5.31 -15.80 9.04
N ALA A 233 5.89 -15.22 10.09
CA ALA A 233 6.28 -15.96 11.29
C ALA A 233 5.05 -16.55 11.99
N LEU A 234 3.95 -15.80 12.11
CA LEU A 234 2.68 -16.28 12.65
C LEU A 234 2.14 -17.45 11.83
N LEU A 235 2.18 -17.37 10.50
CA LEU A 235 1.74 -18.47 9.63
C LEU A 235 2.62 -19.70 9.76
N CYS A 236 3.95 -19.55 9.82
CA CYS A 236 4.85 -20.66 10.09
C CYS A 236 4.54 -21.31 11.45
N ALA A 237 4.31 -20.52 12.50
CA ALA A 237 3.91 -21.03 13.80
C ALA A 237 2.55 -21.75 13.72
N ALA A 238 1.51 -21.13 13.17
CA ALA A 238 0.19 -21.73 13.10
C ALA A 238 0.22 -23.05 12.29
N THR A 239 0.78 -23.01 11.08
CA THR A 239 0.80 -24.17 10.18
C THR A 239 1.60 -25.35 10.74
N THR A 240 2.67 -25.10 11.51
CA THR A 240 3.47 -26.17 12.13
C THR A 240 2.82 -26.78 13.38
N TRP A 241 1.88 -26.07 14.00
CA TRP A 241 1.15 -26.57 15.17
C TRP A 241 -0.16 -27.27 14.80
N PHE A 242 -0.77 -26.94 13.65
CA PHE A 242 -2.02 -27.52 13.15
C PHE A 242 -1.82 -28.68 12.14
N ASN A 243 -0.84 -29.57 12.39
CA ASN A 243 -0.49 -30.80 11.64
C ASN A 243 -1.53 -31.30 10.60
N ARG A 244 -1.09 -31.68 9.38
CA ARG A 244 -1.94 -32.16 8.25
C ARG A 244 -3.03 -31.21 7.72
N SER A 245 -3.41 -30.17 8.48
CA SER A 245 -4.41 -29.17 8.10
C SER A 245 -3.79 -27.82 7.75
N TYR A 246 -2.50 -27.77 7.42
CA TYR A 246 -1.79 -26.53 7.08
C TYR A 246 -2.44 -25.75 5.91
N VAL A 247 -3.03 -26.46 4.95
CA VAL A 247 -3.78 -25.84 3.84
C VAL A 247 -5.01 -25.09 4.37
N ALA A 248 -5.74 -25.66 5.33
CA ALA A 248 -6.89 -25.01 5.94
C ALA A 248 -6.47 -23.74 6.70
N VAL A 249 -5.34 -23.78 7.41
CA VAL A 249 -4.78 -22.59 8.09
C VAL A 249 -4.44 -21.49 7.09
N LEU A 250 -3.73 -21.81 6.01
CA LEU A 250 -3.34 -20.81 5.01
C LEU A 250 -4.54 -20.23 4.26
N VAL A 251 -5.53 -21.06 3.92
CA VAL A 251 -6.74 -20.61 3.23
C VAL A 251 -7.63 -19.77 4.15
N ALA A 252 -7.73 -20.13 5.44
CA ALA A 252 -8.54 -19.40 6.40
C ALA A 252 -7.86 -18.13 6.96
N ALA A 253 -6.53 -18.05 6.92
CA ALA A 253 -5.79 -16.94 7.54
C ALA A 253 -6.21 -15.57 7.01
N LEU A 254 -6.31 -15.40 5.69
CA LEU A 254 -6.68 -14.11 5.09
C LEU A 254 -8.16 -13.75 5.33
N PRO A 255 -9.15 -14.63 5.11
CA PRO A 255 -10.53 -14.36 5.50
C PRO A 255 -10.69 -14.03 6.99
N VAL A 256 -9.99 -14.74 7.87
CA VAL A 256 -10.04 -14.49 9.32
C VAL A 256 -9.46 -13.12 9.66
N ALA A 257 -8.30 -12.75 9.10
CA ALA A 257 -7.71 -11.42 9.28
C ALA A 257 -8.65 -10.31 8.78
N ILE A 258 -9.26 -10.48 7.60
CA ILE A 258 -10.24 -9.52 7.06
C ILE A 258 -11.46 -9.39 7.97
N VAL A 259 -12.03 -10.51 8.43
CA VAL A 259 -13.22 -10.50 9.30
C VAL A 259 -12.90 -9.87 10.65
N ILE A 260 -11.78 -10.22 11.27
CA ILE A 260 -11.34 -9.62 12.54
C ILE A 260 -11.14 -8.12 12.36
N GLY A 261 -10.42 -7.71 11.31
CA GLY A 261 -10.23 -6.30 10.96
C GLY A 261 -11.55 -5.55 10.76
N ALA A 262 -12.47 -6.11 9.97
CA ALA A 262 -13.78 -5.50 9.74
C ALA A 262 -14.60 -5.37 11.02
N LEU A 263 -14.57 -6.37 11.91
CA LEU A 263 -15.26 -6.33 13.19
C LEU A 263 -14.73 -5.23 14.13
N THR A 264 -13.45 -4.84 14.00
CA THR A 264 -12.90 -3.69 14.75
C THR A 264 -13.39 -2.33 14.26
N LEU A 265 -13.94 -2.24 13.05
CA LEU A 265 -14.44 -1.00 12.46
C LEU A 265 -15.93 -0.75 12.77
N VAL A 266 -16.64 -1.78 13.24
CA VAL A 266 -18.08 -1.68 13.55
C VAL A 266 -18.27 -1.04 14.92
N GLU A 267 -19.01 0.07 14.97
CA GLU A 267 -19.43 0.69 16.23
C GLU A 267 -20.41 -0.22 16.99
N PRO A 268 -20.10 -0.61 18.25
CA PRO A 268 -20.94 -1.54 18.99
C PRO A 268 -22.25 -0.89 19.45
N THR A 269 -23.38 -1.38 18.95
CA THR A 269 -24.73 -0.85 19.27
C THR A 269 -25.41 -1.52 20.47
N ASN A 270 -24.91 -2.67 20.92
CA ASN A 270 -25.44 -3.41 22.07
C ASN A 270 -24.32 -4.13 22.85
N VAL A 271 -24.64 -4.68 24.03
CA VAL A 271 -23.66 -5.31 24.93
C VAL A 271 -22.97 -6.52 24.29
N VAL A 272 -23.70 -7.33 23.53
CA VAL A 272 -23.13 -8.50 22.83
C VAL A 272 -22.17 -8.04 21.73
N ALA A 273 -22.55 -7.02 20.96
CA ALA A 273 -21.69 -6.39 19.95
C ALA A 273 -20.47 -5.72 20.59
N ALA A 274 -20.59 -5.15 21.79
CA ALA A 274 -19.45 -4.60 22.54
C ALA A 274 -18.47 -5.68 22.97
N ILE A 275 -18.95 -6.84 23.41
CA ILE A 275 -18.09 -7.98 23.75
C ILE A 275 -17.41 -8.55 22.50
N VAL A 276 -18.16 -8.73 21.41
CA VAL A 276 -17.60 -9.20 20.12
C VAL A 276 -16.57 -8.21 19.60
N HIS A 277 -16.85 -6.91 19.67
CA HIS A 277 -15.92 -5.85 19.29
C HIS A 277 -14.67 -5.87 20.17
N GLN A 278 -14.79 -6.04 21.49
CA GLN A 278 -13.63 -6.14 22.38
C GLN A 278 -12.77 -7.38 22.11
N VAL A 279 -13.40 -8.54 21.89
CA VAL A 279 -12.68 -9.77 21.53
C VAL A 279 -12.01 -9.61 20.17
N ALA A 280 -12.72 -9.08 19.18
CA ALA A 280 -12.17 -8.78 17.87
C ALA A 280 -11.00 -7.79 17.98
N TRP A 281 -11.13 -6.74 18.77
CA TRP A 281 -10.09 -5.74 19.02
C TRP A 281 -8.86 -6.35 19.71
N VAL A 282 -9.04 -7.23 20.70
CA VAL A 282 -7.91 -7.93 21.34
C VAL A 282 -7.24 -8.89 20.37
N LEU A 283 -8.02 -9.69 19.63
CA LEU A 283 -7.51 -10.59 18.59
C LEU A 283 -6.80 -9.81 17.48
N SER A 284 -7.31 -8.63 17.14
CA SER A 284 -6.70 -7.72 16.19
C SER A 284 -5.29 -7.36 16.65
N ARG A 285 -5.04 -7.14 17.95
CA ARG A 285 -3.68 -6.87 18.46
C ARG A 285 -2.69 -8.02 18.26
N PHE A 286 -3.17 -9.24 18.03
CA PHE A 286 -2.33 -10.37 17.65
C PHE A 286 -2.21 -10.56 16.14
N ASP A 287 -2.98 -9.80 15.36
CA ASP A 287 -2.95 -9.78 13.90
C ASP A 287 -2.06 -8.63 13.40
N PRO A 288 -0.91 -8.93 12.78
CA PRO A 288 -0.03 -7.95 12.15
C PRO A 288 -0.74 -7.01 11.17
N TRP A 289 -1.84 -7.44 10.54
CA TRP A 289 -2.61 -6.59 9.62
C TRP A 289 -3.20 -5.34 10.26
N THR A 290 -3.53 -5.41 11.54
CA THR A 290 -4.27 -4.32 12.20
C THR A 290 -3.41 -3.11 12.51
N TYR A 291 -2.09 -3.29 12.35
CA TYR A 291 -1.10 -2.23 12.47
C TYR A 291 -0.85 -1.54 11.11
N VAL A 292 -1.27 -2.16 10.00
CA VAL A 292 -1.30 -1.57 8.65
C VAL A 292 -2.63 -0.82 8.46
N GLN A 293 -2.84 0.29 9.18
CA GLN A 293 -4.03 1.14 9.00
C GLN A 293 -3.68 2.40 8.18
N LEU A 294 -4.22 2.47 6.96
CA LEU A 294 -4.30 3.70 6.18
C LEU A 294 -5.49 4.53 6.68
N LYS A 295 -5.27 5.37 7.69
CA LYS A 295 -6.26 6.40 8.04
C LYS A 295 -6.01 7.63 7.17
N VAL A 296 -6.97 7.95 6.30
CA VAL A 296 -6.91 9.05 5.31
C VAL A 296 -7.46 10.36 5.91
N ASP A 297 -7.60 10.45 7.23
CA ASP A 297 -8.04 11.68 7.88
C ASP A 297 -6.84 12.61 8.13
N SER A 298 -6.86 13.75 7.43
CA SER A 298 -6.22 15.03 7.77
C SER A 298 -4.91 14.97 8.58
N ALA A 299 -3.79 15.11 7.88
CA ALA A 299 -2.46 15.56 8.36
C ALA A 299 -1.81 14.85 9.58
N SER A 300 -2.46 13.86 10.18
CA SER A 300 -1.93 13.06 11.27
C SER A 300 -1.96 11.58 10.89
N THR A 301 -1.25 11.26 9.80
CA THR A 301 -0.87 9.88 9.50
C THR A 301 -0.31 9.25 10.78
N ASP A 302 -0.85 8.09 11.15
CA ASP A 302 -0.57 7.33 12.39
C ASP A 302 0.93 7.01 12.60
N THR A 303 1.75 7.21 11.56
CA THR A 303 3.22 7.20 11.55
C THR A 303 3.88 8.36 12.34
N GLY A 304 3.13 9.44 12.58
CA GLY A 304 3.44 10.51 13.52
C GLY A 304 2.91 10.27 14.94
N SER A 305 2.14 9.19 15.17
CA SER A 305 1.58 8.90 16.49
C SER A 305 2.68 8.56 17.51
N ALA A 306 2.49 8.98 18.76
CA ALA A 306 3.38 8.64 19.88
C ALA A 306 3.52 7.12 20.10
N ASN A 307 2.61 6.32 19.52
CA ASN A 307 2.55 4.87 19.66
C ASN A 307 3.35 4.11 18.59
N PHE A 308 3.96 4.79 17.61
CA PHE A 308 4.72 4.15 16.53
C PHE A 308 5.79 3.18 17.05
N GLY A 309 6.63 3.62 18.00
CA GLY A 309 7.71 2.80 18.54
C GLY A 309 7.21 1.54 19.23
N LEU A 310 6.06 1.61 19.91
CA LEU A 310 5.42 0.47 20.55
C LEU A 310 4.86 -0.52 19.52
N ARG A 311 4.18 -0.03 18.47
CA ARG A 311 3.66 -0.88 17.39
C ARG A 311 4.77 -1.64 16.67
N LEU A 312 5.81 -0.93 16.25
CA LEU A 312 6.98 -1.55 15.60
C LEU A 312 7.65 -2.59 16.52
N SER A 313 7.80 -2.28 17.81
CA SER A 313 8.37 -3.22 18.78
C SER A 313 7.53 -4.48 18.93
N LEU A 314 6.19 -4.36 18.88
CA LEU A 314 5.28 -5.50 18.92
C LEU A 314 5.40 -6.38 17.65
N GLU A 315 5.48 -5.79 16.46
CA GLU A 315 5.66 -6.55 15.22
C GLU A 315 6.98 -7.32 15.20
N ILE A 316 8.07 -6.66 15.62
CA ILE A 316 9.38 -7.32 15.77
C ILE A 316 9.30 -8.44 16.81
N LEU A 317 8.63 -8.19 17.95
CA LEU A 317 8.44 -9.20 18.98
C LEU A 317 7.64 -10.39 18.45
N PHE A 318 6.56 -10.15 17.69
CA PHE A 318 5.77 -11.21 17.06
C PHE A 318 6.59 -12.02 16.08
N PHE A 319 7.38 -11.38 15.23
CA PHE A 319 8.30 -12.08 14.34
C PHE A 319 9.25 -13.02 15.11
N ILE A 320 9.87 -12.51 16.19
CA ILE A 320 10.80 -13.29 17.02
C ILE A 320 10.08 -14.44 17.74
N VAL A 321 8.96 -14.16 18.40
CA VAL A 321 8.23 -15.13 19.22
C VAL A 321 7.61 -16.23 18.35
N TYR A 322 6.89 -15.87 17.29
CA TYR A 322 6.30 -16.86 16.39
C TYR A 322 7.35 -17.64 15.59
N GLY A 323 8.43 -16.97 15.17
CA GLY A 323 9.57 -17.63 14.54
C GLY A 323 10.22 -18.66 15.47
N ALA A 324 10.44 -18.29 16.74
CA ALA A 324 10.96 -19.21 17.75
C ALA A 324 10.02 -20.39 18.02
N LEU A 325 8.70 -20.16 18.08
CA LEU A 325 7.70 -21.22 18.26
C LEU A 325 7.68 -22.21 17.08
N ALA A 326 7.82 -21.71 15.85
CA ALA A 326 7.91 -22.53 14.65
C ALA A 326 9.19 -23.41 14.66
N VAL A 327 10.34 -22.81 14.97
CA VAL A 327 11.62 -23.53 15.07
C VAL A 327 11.60 -24.56 16.20
N PHE A 328 11.06 -24.21 17.37
CA PHE A 328 10.96 -25.10 18.51
C PHE A 328 10.09 -26.33 18.23
N LYS A 329 8.95 -26.14 17.55
CA LYS A 329 8.11 -27.25 17.13
C LYS A 329 8.88 -28.19 16.19
N TRP A 330 9.70 -27.64 15.31
CA TRP A 330 10.52 -28.43 14.40
C TRP A 330 11.63 -29.22 15.12
N GLN A 331 12.22 -28.67 16.18
CA GLN A 331 13.16 -29.37 17.05
C GLN A 331 12.51 -30.54 17.80
N ARG A 332 11.28 -30.40 18.30
CA ARG A 332 10.58 -31.48 19.04
C ARG A 332 10.34 -32.75 18.22
N VAL A 333 10.40 -32.66 16.89
CA VAL A 333 10.31 -33.81 15.99
C VAL A 333 11.65 -34.59 15.91
N GLU A 334 12.69 -34.18 16.66
CA GLU A 334 13.96 -34.90 16.85
C GLU A 334 13.91 -35.97 17.96
N ALA A 335 12.97 -35.86 18.92
CA ALA A 335 12.85 -36.73 20.09
C ALA A 335 11.75 -37.78 19.90
#